data_AF-A0A5M4AUF7-F1
#
_entry.id   AF-A0A5M4AUF7-F1
#
_cell.length_a   1.000
_cell.length_b   1.000
_cell.length_c   1.000
_cell.angle_alpha   90.00
_cell.angle_beta   90.00
_cell.angle_gamma   90.00
#
_symmetry.space_group_name_H-M   'P 1'
#
loop_
_entity.id
_entity.type
_entity.pdbx_description
1 polymer ?
#
loop_
_entity_poly.entity_id
_entity_poly.type
_entity_poly.pdbx_seq_one_letter_code
_entity_poly.pdbx_strand_id
1 'polypeptide(L)'
;MFLGFSFSVYGNNIEKKGSDKSQDQIILGKWECTFSGYESIISLYQIGNKFFTIIDFTKNNSRTKKETLQKKGKKYFVVNSTANEYYIINNDGNLELWDKEGLFTTAKSIMPDKKSKPKFDINKSIGQNVFTVRGNYSKSLPETLDGTDNNYWIVYFKDLNVTFKVEKKTDRIIKGREGKVPKMN
;
A
#
# COMPACT_ATOMS: atom_id res chain seq x y z
N MET A 1 41.03 -31.86 -49.59
CA MET A 1 39.87 -32.30 -50.39
C MET A 1 38.66 -32.28 -49.46
N PHE A 2 37.53 -31.68 -49.87
CA PHE A 2 36.11 -31.90 -49.46
C PHE A 2 35.80 -32.67 -48.14
N LEU A 3 34.87 -32.33 -47.23
CA LEU A 3 33.77 -31.33 -47.07
C LEU A 3 33.55 -31.14 -45.53
N GLY A 4 32.82 -30.17 -44.99
CA GLY A 4 31.95 -29.17 -45.61
C GLY A 4 30.45 -29.30 -45.25
N PHE A 5 30.08 -29.26 -43.97
CA PHE A 5 28.71 -29.01 -43.44
C PHE A 5 28.81 -28.53 -41.98
N SER A 6 27.92 -27.74 -41.37
CA SER A 6 27.13 -26.52 -41.69
C SER A 6 26.20 -26.29 -40.47
N PHE A 7 26.13 -25.04 -39.96
CA PHE A 7 25.07 -24.40 -39.11
C PHE A 7 24.05 -25.30 -38.33
N SER A 8 23.72 -25.09 -37.04
CA SER A 8 23.16 -23.88 -36.39
C SER A 8 22.79 -24.21 -34.91
N VAL A 9 22.51 -23.33 -33.94
CA VAL A 9 22.65 -21.85 -33.78
C VAL A 9 22.61 -21.48 -32.27
N TYR A 10 23.11 -20.30 -31.89
CA TYR A 10 23.00 -19.59 -30.58
C TYR A 10 22.60 -20.36 -29.30
N GLY A 11 23.61 -20.88 -28.58
CA GLY A 11 23.54 -21.04 -27.12
C GLY A 11 23.87 -19.72 -26.42
N ASN A 12 22.87 -18.87 -26.18
CA ASN A 12 23.09 -17.62 -25.42
C ASN A 12 23.28 -17.89 -23.92
N ASN A 13 24.47 -17.59 -23.41
CA ASN A 13 24.68 -17.35 -21.99
C ASN A 13 23.78 -16.19 -21.54
N ILE A 14 22.94 -16.42 -20.51
CA ILE A 14 22.43 -15.32 -19.68
C ILE A 14 22.72 -15.65 -18.22
N GLU A 15 23.48 -14.76 -17.61
CA GLU A 15 23.95 -14.81 -16.24
C GLU A 15 22.81 -14.79 -15.23
N LYS A 16 23.08 -15.29 -14.02
CA LYS A 16 22.24 -14.99 -12.85
C LYS A 16 22.26 -13.49 -12.55
N LYS A 17 21.22 -12.77 -12.95
CA LYS A 17 20.71 -11.59 -12.24
C LYS A 17 19.36 -12.01 -11.66
N GLY A 18 19.10 -11.89 -10.36
CA GLY A 18 19.49 -10.77 -9.51
C GLY A 18 18.18 -10.10 -9.14
N SER A 19 17.79 -10.19 -7.87
CA SER A 19 16.43 -9.92 -7.39
C SER A 19 15.84 -8.60 -7.88
N ASP A 20 14.71 -8.65 -8.59
CA ASP A 20 13.80 -7.51 -8.63
C ASP A 20 12.91 -7.54 -7.38
N LYS A 21 13.43 -6.96 -6.29
CA LYS A 21 12.59 -6.58 -5.16
C LYS A 21 11.83 -5.33 -5.60
N SER A 22 10.61 -5.49 -6.11
CA SER A 22 9.70 -4.36 -6.25
C SER A 22 9.59 -3.69 -4.88
N GLN A 23 10.15 -2.49 -4.72
CA GLN A 23 10.10 -1.79 -3.45
C GLN A 23 8.64 -1.43 -3.18
N ASP A 24 8.05 -2.05 -2.16
CA ASP A 24 6.63 -1.93 -1.82
C ASP A 24 6.23 -0.44 -1.79
N GLN A 25 5.43 -0.04 -2.80
CA GLN A 25 4.95 1.32 -2.95
C GLN A 25 3.72 1.51 -2.05
N ILE A 26 3.90 2.18 -0.93
CA ILE A 26 2.82 2.43 0.04
C ILE A 26 2.21 3.80 -0.26
N ILE A 27 0.92 3.84 -0.59
CA ILE A 27 0.15 5.09 -0.66
C ILE A 27 -0.20 5.52 0.77
N LEU A 28 0.34 6.65 1.22
CA LEU A 28 0.11 7.18 2.56
C LEU A 28 -1.19 7.99 2.64
N GLY A 29 -1.53 8.69 1.56
CA GLY A 29 -2.76 9.47 1.41
C GLY A 29 -2.97 9.98 -0.01
N LYS A 30 -4.19 10.39 -0.32
CA LYS A 30 -4.59 11.14 -1.51
C LYS A 30 -5.55 12.25 -1.11
N TRP A 31 -5.37 13.43 -1.71
CA TRP A 31 -6.17 14.61 -1.41
C TRP A 31 -6.56 15.35 -2.68
N GLU A 32 -7.76 15.92 -2.69
CA GLU A 32 -8.15 16.93 -3.66
C GLU A 32 -7.76 18.32 -3.14
N CYS A 33 -7.20 19.15 -4.02
CA CYS A 33 -6.81 20.51 -3.69
C CYS A 33 -7.33 21.47 -4.76
N THR A 34 -8.13 22.44 -4.32
CA THR A 34 -8.53 23.60 -5.13
C THR A 34 -7.85 24.84 -4.55
N PHE A 35 -6.90 25.41 -5.27
CA PHE A 35 -6.15 26.59 -4.83
C PHE A 35 -5.86 27.52 -5.99
N SER A 36 -6.11 28.82 -5.83
CA SER A 36 -5.87 29.87 -6.84
C SER A 36 -6.42 29.54 -8.24
N GLY A 37 -7.59 28.90 -8.30
CA GLY A 37 -8.25 28.48 -9.55
C GLY A 37 -7.76 27.16 -10.16
N TYR A 38 -6.74 26.51 -9.58
CA TYR A 38 -6.25 25.20 -10.01
C TYR A 38 -6.87 24.08 -9.17
N GLU A 39 -7.35 23.04 -9.85
CA GLU A 39 -7.78 21.78 -9.24
C GLU A 39 -6.68 20.72 -9.46
N SER A 40 -6.38 19.97 -8.41
CA SER A 40 -5.35 18.92 -8.44
C SER A 40 -5.63 17.78 -7.48
N ILE A 41 -5.15 16.59 -7.83
CA ILE A 41 -5.03 15.46 -6.92
C ILE A 41 -3.59 15.36 -6.45
N ILE A 42 -3.39 15.45 -5.14
CA ILE A 42 -2.10 15.25 -4.48
C ILE A 42 -2.07 13.83 -3.93
N SER A 43 -1.06 13.04 -4.32
CA SER A 43 -0.85 11.68 -3.82
C SER A 43 0.50 11.58 -3.12
N LEU A 44 0.51 11.15 -1.84
CA LEU A 44 1.73 10.95 -1.04
C LEU A 44 2.09 9.46 -1.01
N TYR A 45 3.34 9.16 -1.36
CA TYR A 45 3.88 7.81 -1.42
C TYR A 45 5.09 7.64 -0.51
N GLN A 46 5.29 6.40 -0.06
CA GLN A 46 6.55 5.90 0.45
C GLN A 46 7.02 4.75 -0.45
N ILE A 47 8.29 4.80 -0.87
CA ILE A 47 8.95 3.72 -1.62
C ILE A 47 10.25 3.41 -0.88
N GLY A 48 10.28 2.25 -0.21
CA GLY A 48 11.32 1.94 0.78
C GLY A 48 11.39 3.02 1.87
N ASN A 49 12.55 3.69 1.99
CA ASN A 49 12.77 4.77 2.97
C ASN A 49 12.61 6.18 2.38
N LYS A 50 12.16 6.32 1.12
CA LYS A 50 11.99 7.61 0.44
C LYS A 50 10.51 8.00 0.36
N PHE A 51 10.22 9.29 0.51
CA PHE A 51 8.87 9.84 0.42
C PHE A 51 8.76 10.75 -0.81
N PHE A 52 7.59 10.73 -1.45
CA PHE A 52 7.33 11.50 -2.68
C PHE A 52 5.89 12.01 -2.72
N THR A 53 5.69 13.21 -3.24
CA THR A 53 4.37 13.68 -3.69
C THR A 53 4.30 13.63 -5.21
N ILE A 54 3.11 13.32 -5.71
CA ILE A 54 2.70 13.49 -7.11
C ILE A 54 1.48 14.40 -7.09
N ILE A 55 1.53 15.49 -7.86
CA ILE A 55 0.45 16.47 -8.01
C ILE A 55 -0.04 16.41 -9.45
N ASP A 56 -1.23 15.86 -9.65
CA ASP A 56 -1.90 15.70 -10.93
C ASP A 56 -2.95 16.81 -11.10
N PHE A 57 -2.72 17.76 -12.02
CA PHE A 57 -3.61 18.88 -12.26
C PHE A 57 -4.79 18.48 -13.16
N THR A 58 -5.98 18.34 -12.58
CA THR A 58 -7.10 17.59 -13.18
C THR A 58 -7.75 18.27 -14.38
N LYS A 59 -7.82 19.61 -14.40
CA LYS A 59 -8.60 20.36 -15.41
C LYS A 59 -7.84 20.77 -16.67
N ASN A 60 -6.52 20.87 -16.64
CA ASN A 60 -5.78 21.73 -17.59
C ASN A 60 -4.78 20.99 -18.51
N ASN A 61 -4.92 19.67 -18.72
CA ASN A 61 -3.93 18.83 -19.43
C ASN A 61 -2.47 19.09 -18.97
N SER A 62 -2.32 19.50 -17.72
CA SER A 62 -1.09 20.11 -17.21
C SER A 62 -0.18 19.03 -16.66
N ARG A 63 1.14 19.26 -16.77
CA ARG A 63 2.15 18.27 -16.39
C ARG A 63 2.04 17.92 -14.91
N THR A 64 1.95 16.63 -14.63
CA THR A 64 2.13 16.08 -13.28
C THR A 64 3.45 16.58 -12.66
N LYS A 65 3.39 17.18 -11.48
CA LYS A 65 4.58 17.55 -10.69
C LYS A 65 4.93 16.37 -9.77
N LYS A 66 6.18 15.92 -9.77
CA LYS A 66 6.70 14.96 -8.80
C LYS A 66 7.75 15.63 -7.92
N GLU A 67 7.61 15.47 -6.61
CA GLU A 67 8.52 16.03 -5.61
C GLU A 67 9.11 14.92 -4.76
N THR A 68 10.31 15.14 -4.24
CA THR A 68 10.95 14.27 -3.24
C THR A 68 10.85 14.94 -1.88
N LEU A 69 10.55 14.16 -0.85
CA LEU A 69 10.25 14.68 0.49
C LEU A 69 11.21 14.13 1.55
N GLN A 70 11.69 15.00 2.44
CA GLN A 70 12.40 14.62 3.65
C GLN A 70 11.45 14.69 4.85
N LYS A 71 11.12 13.53 5.42
CA LYS A 71 10.29 13.45 6.63
C LYS A 71 11.09 13.81 7.88
N LYS A 72 10.59 14.74 8.70
CA LYS A 72 11.11 15.08 10.03
C LYS A 72 9.94 15.22 11.01
N GLY A 73 9.79 14.24 11.90
CA GLY A 73 8.62 14.15 12.79
C GLY A 73 7.30 14.06 12.01
N LYS A 74 6.39 15.03 12.24
CA LYS A 74 5.11 15.14 11.53
C LYS A 74 5.20 15.84 10.16
N LYS A 75 6.30 16.54 9.86
CA LYS A 75 6.47 17.36 8.64
C LYS A 75 7.13 16.55 7.53
N TYR A 76 6.67 16.76 6.30
CA TYR A 76 7.31 16.27 5.06
C TYR A 76 7.84 17.48 4.29
N PHE A 77 9.14 17.76 4.38
CA PHE A 77 9.76 18.91 3.72
C PHE A 77 10.03 18.62 2.24
N VAL A 78 9.70 19.54 1.35
CA VAL A 78 9.98 19.44 -0.08
C VAL A 78 11.48 19.67 -0.31
N VAL A 79 12.17 18.65 -0.83
CA VAL A 79 13.61 18.72 -1.10
C VAL A 79 13.86 19.72 -2.22
N ASN A 80 14.82 20.63 -2.01
CA ASN A 80 15.19 21.73 -2.90
C ASN A 80 14.10 22.81 -3.13
N SER A 81 13.09 22.91 -2.26
CA SER A 81 12.14 24.04 -2.30
C SER A 81 12.81 25.34 -1.87
N THR A 82 12.72 26.37 -2.72
CA THR A 82 13.19 27.74 -2.41
C THR A 82 12.26 28.50 -1.48
N ALA A 83 11.02 28.06 -1.34
CA ALA A 83 10.02 28.64 -0.44
C ALA A 83 9.95 27.94 0.93
N ASN A 84 10.86 26.99 1.20
CA ASN A 84 10.83 26.10 2.38
C ASN A 84 9.51 25.33 2.53
N GLU A 85 8.92 24.87 1.41
CA GLU A 85 7.64 24.15 1.43
C GLU A 85 7.69 22.87 2.28
N TYR A 86 6.63 22.62 3.04
CA TYR A 86 6.44 21.37 3.76
C TYR A 86 4.96 21.02 3.94
N TYR A 87 4.69 19.73 4.09
CA TYR A 87 3.35 19.21 4.26
C TYR A 87 3.15 18.59 5.65
N ILE A 88 1.93 18.75 6.19
CA ILE A 88 1.47 18.12 7.43
C ILE A 88 0.18 17.37 7.12
N ILE A 89 0.06 16.13 7.58
CA ILE A 89 -1.24 15.45 7.63
C ILE A 89 -1.83 15.73 9.01
N ASN A 90 -2.98 16.40 9.05
CA ASN A 90 -3.60 16.86 10.30
C ASN A 90 -4.52 15.78 10.93
N ASN A 91 -5.13 16.12 12.07
CA ASN A 91 -5.92 15.15 12.87
C ASN A 91 -7.20 14.66 12.17
N ASP A 92 -7.65 15.39 11.15
CA ASP A 92 -8.79 15.05 10.30
C ASP A 92 -8.36 14.28 9.04
N GLY A 93 -7.06 14.00 8.90
CA GLY A 93 -6.48 13.32 7.75
C GLY A 93 -6.29 14.22 6.52
N ASN A 94 -6.62 15.50 6.60
CA ASN A 94 -6.39 16.47 5.52
C ASN A 94 -4.90 16.82 5.39
N LEU A 95 -4.47 17.23 4.20
CA LEU A 95 -3.09 17.64 3.94
C LEU A 95 -2.99 19.16 3.98
N GLU A 96 -2.30 19.69 4.96
CA GLU A 96 -1.95 21.09 5.06
C GLU A 96 -0.67 21.35 4.27
N LEU A 97 -0.71 22.37 3.40
CA LEU A 97 0.43 22.80 2.61
C LEU A 97 0.95 24.13 3.17
N TRP A 98 2.20 24.10 3.62
CA TRP A 98 2.87 25.22 4.28
C TRP A 98 4.10 25.65 3.50
N ASP A 99 4.48 26.92 3.65
CA ASP A 99 5.73 27.50 3.20
C ASP A 99 6.39 28.35 4.31
N LYS A 100 7.30 29.25 3.93
CA LYS A 100 7.95 30.22 4.83
C LYS A 100 7.01 31.30 5.41
N GLU A 101 5.87 31.57 4.77
CA GLU A 101 4.92 32.64 5.12
C GLU A 101 3.77 32.08 5.97
N GLY A 102 3.38 30.82 5.76
CA GLY A 102 2.48 30.10 6.66
C GLY A 102 1.77 28.92 6.00
N LEU A 103 0.56 28.65 6.48
CA LEU A 103 -0.38 27.71 5.86
C LEU A 103 -1.04 28.41 4.67
N PHE A 104 -0.73 28.00 3.44
CA PHE A 104 -1.31 28.63 2.25
C PHE A 104 -2.55 27.90 1.73
N THR A 105 -2.67 26.58 1.93
CA THR A 105 -3.90 25.83 1.62
C THR A 105 -4.01 24.51 2.38
N THR A 106 -5.21 23.92 2.39
CA THR A 106 -5.48 22.58 2.95
C THR A 106 -6.25 21.74 1.94
N ALA A 107 -5.61 20.68 1.46
CA ALA A 107 -6.21 19.71 0.55
C ALA A 107 -7.06 18.68 1.33
N LYS A 108 -8.26 18.37 0.83
CA LYS A 108 -9.23 17.49 1.47
C LYS A 108 -8.93 16.03 1.19
N SER A 109 -9.00 15.17 2.21
CA SER A 109 -8.74 13.73 2.02
C SER A 109 -9.82 13.11 1.14
N ILE A 110 -9.40 12.51 0.03
CA ILE A 110 -10.27 11.72 -0.86
C ILE A 110 -9.98 10.21 -0.77
N MET A 111 -9.03 9.81 0.09
CA MET A 111 -8.99 8.42 0.53
C MET A 111 -10.17 8.17 1.48
N PRO A 112 -10.81 6.98 1.40
CA PRO A 112 -11.80 6.58 2.39
C PRO A 112 -11.17 6.64 3.79
N ASP A 113 -11.93 7.17 4.74
CA ASP A 113 -11.45 7.45 6.10
C ASP A 113 -10.72 6.26 6.71
N LYS A 114 -9.47 6.45 7.11
CA LYS A 114 -8.78 5.48 7.99
C LYS A 114 -9.48 5.32 9.36
N LYS A 115 -10.44 6.20 9.68
CA LYS A 115 -11.37 6.11 10.82
C LYS A 115 -12.58 5.18 10.56
N SER A 116 -12.93 4.89 9.30
CA SER A 116 -13.81 3.78 8.93
C SER A 116 -13.05 2.81 8.03
N LYS A 117 -12.26 1.91 8.65
CA LYS A 117 -11.99 0.60 8.04
C LYS A 117 -13.34 0.09 7.52
N PRO A 118 -13.47 -0.35 6.26
CA PRO A 118 -14.76 -0.81 5.75
C PRO A 118 -15.26 -1.90 6.70
N LYS A 119 -16.55 -1.83 7.10
CA LYS A 119 -17.11 -2.75 8.10
C LYS A 119 -16.73 -4.16 7.70
N PHE A 120 -15.91 -4.80 8.53
CA PHE A 120 -15.32 -6.08 8.18
C PHE A 120 -16.44 -7.10 7.97
N ASP A 121 -16.40 -7.75 6.81
CA ASP A 121 -17.44 -8.64 6.33
C ASP A 121 -16.80 -10.00 6.03
N ILE A 122 -17.13 -10.97 6.88
CA ILE A 122 -16.60 -12.34 6.81
C ILE A 122 -16.92 -12.96 5.45
N ASN A 123 -18.12 -12.73 4.90
CA ASN A 123 -18.56 -13.35 3.66
C ASN A 123 -17.80 -12.79 2.46
N LYS A 124 -17.55 -11.48 2.43
CA LYS A 124 -16.72 -10.85 1.38
C LYS A 124 -15.26 -11.28 1.42
N SER A 125 -14.75 -11.71 2.59
CA SER A 125 -13.37 -12.16 2.75
C SER A 125 -13.11 -13.58 2.23
N ILE A 126 -14.15 -14.39 2.02
CA ILE A 126 -14.01 -15.75 1.47
C ILE A 126 -13.43 -15.68 0.04
N GLY A 127 -12.46 -16.55 -0.26
CA GLY A 127 -11.73 -16.57 -1.53
C GLY A 127 -10.60 -15.56 -1.66
N GLN A 128 -10.47 -14.59 -0.73
CA GLN A 128 -9.36 -13.65 -0.67
C GLN A 128 -8.12 -14.27 0.01
N ASN A 129 -6.95 -13.69 -0.24
CA ASN A 129 -5.71 -14.01 0.47
C ASN A 129 -5.78 -13.46 1.92
N VAL A 130 -5.46 -14.28 2.91
CA VAL A 130 -5.56 -13.92 4.34
C VAL A 130 -4.64 -12.75 4.74
N PHE A 131 -3.50 -12.59 4.08
CA PHE A 131 -2.58 -11.47 4.34
C PHE A 131 -3.11 -10.15 3.77
N THR A 132 -3.86 -10.17 2.67
CA THR A 132 -4.60 -9.00 2.17
C THR A 132 -5.69 -8.59 3.15
N VAL A 133 -6.44 -9.55 3.70
CA VAL A 133 -7.44 -9.29 4.73
C VAL A 133 -6.80 -8.71 6.00
N ARG A 134 -5.64 -9.25 6.41
CA ARG A 134 -4.85 -8.68 7.50
C ARG A 134 -4.46 -7.23 7.22
N GLY A 135 -3.84 -6.93 6.07
CA GLY A 135 -3.34 -5.60 5.73
C GLY A 135 -4.44 -4.53 5.64
N ASN A 136 -5.62 -4.89 5.15
CA ASN A 136 -6.73 -3.96 4.97
C ASN A 136 -7.59 -3.80 6.23
N TYR A 137 -7.85 -4.89 6.96
CA TYR A 137 -8.85 -4.91 8.03
C TYR A 137 -8.29 -5.14 9.43
N SER A 138 -7.11 -5.74 9.60
CA SER A 138 -6.54 -6.05 10.91
C SER A 138 -5.42 -5.09 11.34
N LYS A 139 -5.31 -4.83 12.64
CA LYS A 139 -4.11 -4.30 13.32
C LYS A 139 -3.38 -5.39 14.12
N SER A 140 -4.01 -6.56 14.36
CA SER A 140 -3.41 -7.66 15.10
C SER A 140 -2.60 -8.61 14.20
N LEU A 141 -1.68 -9.34 14.81
CA LEU A 141 -1.20 -10.60 14.23
C LEU A 141 -2.28 -11.68 14.40
N PRO A 142 -2.40 -12.63 13.47
CA PRO A 142 -3.25 -13.79 13.63
C PRO A 142 -2.69 -14.74 14.70
N GLU A 143 -3.57 -15.29 15.54
CA GLU A 143 -3.27 -16.41 16.42
C GLU A 143 -3.60 -17.72 15.69
N THR A 144 -2.62 -18.60 15.51
CA THR A 144 -2.87 -19.96 14.97
C THR A 144 -3.58 -20.80 16.03
N LEU A 145 -4.68 -21.44 15.67
CA LEU A 145 -5.49 -22.27 16.55
C LEU A 145 -5.32 -23.77 16.27
N ASP A 146 -5.71 -24.56 17.26
CA ASP A 146 -5.88 -26.01 17.18
C ASP A 146 -6.83 -26.38 16.02
N GLY A 147 -6.55 -27.50 15.33
CA GLY A 147 -7.20 -27.88 14.08
C GLY A 147 -6.50 -27.39 12.80
N THR A 148 -5.35 -26.72 12.95
CA THR A 148 -4.38 -26.52 11.85
C THR A 148 -3.76 -27.87 11.46
N ASP A 149 -3.76 -28.20 10.16
CA ASP A 149 -3.28 -29.48 9.62
C ASP A 149 -2.26 -29.26 8.47
N ASN A 150 -1.92 -30.29 7.68
CA ASN A 150 -0.95 -30.15 6.57
C ASN A 150 -1.48 -29.32 5.37
N ASN A 151 -2.80 -29.20 5.22
CA ASN A 151 -3.45 -28.52 4.10
C ASN A 151 -3.98 -27.13 4.50
N TYR A 152 -4.31 -26.92 5.77
CA TYR A 152 -5.01 -25.73 6.25
C TYR A 152 -4.38 -25.10 7.50
N TRP A 153 -4.38 -23.77 7.57
CA TRP A 153 -4.27 -23.03 8.84
C TRP A 153 -5.65 -22.67 9.37
N ILE A 154 -5.82 -22.77 10.69
CA ILE A 154 -6.94 -22.15 11.41
C ILE A 154 -6.36 -20.93 12.14
N VAL A 155 -6.79 -19.73 11.77
CA VAL A 155 -6.22 -18.47 12.28
C VAL A 155 -7.29 -17.53 12.82
N TYR A 156 -7.04 -16.94 13.99
CA TYR A 156 -7.93 -16.00 14.66
C TYR A 156 -7.37 -14.58 14.69
N PHE A 157 -8.16 -13.62 14.24
CA PHE A 157 -7.84 -12.19 14.31
C PHE A 157 -8.62 -11.54 15.46
N LYS A 158 -7.92 -11.20 16.54
CA LYS A 158 -8.52 -10.73 17.80
C LYS A 158 -9.28 -9.41 17.65
N ASP A 159 -8.78 -8.47 16.84
CA ASP A 159 -9.41 -7.16 16.63
C ASP A 159 -10.56 -7.19 15.60
N LEU A 160 -10.68 -8.28 14.85
CA LEU A 160 -11.78 -8.57 13.93
C LEU A 160 -12.82 -9.55 14.51
N ASN A 161 -12.53 -10.16 15.67
CA ASN A 161 -13.29 -11.26 16.28
C ASN A 161 -13.68 -12.36 15.26
N VAL A 162 -12.73 -12.80 14.42
CA VAL A 162 -13.00 -13.79 13.36
C VAL A 162 -11.96 -14.90 13.34
N THR A 163 -12.40 -16.13 13.16
CA THR A 163 -11.54 -17.25 12.76
C THR A 163 -11.72 -17.56 11.28
N PHE A 164 -10.61 -17.73 10.56
CA PHE A 164 -10.57 -18.26 9.20
C PHE A 164 -9.97 -19.67 9.14
N LYS A 165 -10.51 -20.50 8.25
CA LYS A 165 -9.83 -21.67 7.68
C LYS A 165 -9.21 -21.24 6.35
N VAL A 166 -7.88 -21.34 6.25
CA VAL A 166 -7.07 -20.87 5.13
C VAL A 166 -6.36 -22.06 4.49
N GLU A 167 -6.37 -22.18 3.17
CA GLU A 167 -5.59 -23.19 2.45
C GLU A 167 -4.12 -22.77 2.36
N LYS A 168 -3.19 -23.60 2.86
CA LYS A 168 -1.75 -23.26 2.93
C LYS A 168 -1.08 -23.10 1.58
N LYS A 169 -1.60 -23.74 0.53
CA LYS A 169 -1.02 -23.73 -0.81
C LYS A 169 -1.25 -22.41 -1.54
N THR A 170 -2.32 -21.68 -1.19
CA THR A 170 -2.77 -20.49 -1.91
C THR A 170 -3.00 -19.27 -1.01
N ASP A 171 -2.86 -19.44 0.30
CA ASP A 171 -3.21 -18.49 1.36
C ASP A 171 -4.68 -18.02 1.35
N ARG A 172 -5.56 -18.73 0.63
CA ARG A 172 -6.96 -18.32 0.43
C ARG A 172 -7.85 -18.74 1.58
N ILE A 173 -8.71 -17.82 2.02
CA ILE A 173 -9.74 -18.08 3.02
C ILE A 173 -10.82 -18.97 2.38
N ILE A 174 -10.97 -20.20 2.87
CA ILE A 174 -11.98 -21.16 2.40
C ILE A 174 -13.27 -21.05 3.23
N LYS A 175 -13.15 -20.70 4.52
CA LYS A 175 -14.29 -20.49 5.42
C LYS A 175 -13.92 -19.47 6.50
N GLY A 176 -14.88 -18.67 6.92
CA GLY A 176 -14.75 -17.75 8.05
C GLY A 176 -15.91 -17.93 9.03
N ARG A 177 -15.69 -17.58 10.30
CA ARG A 177 -16.75 -17.48 11.31
C ARG A 177 -16.40 -16.46 12.38
N GLU A 178 -17.41 -15.83 12.94
CA GLU A 178 -17.26 -14.94 14.09
C GLU A 178 -16.84 -15.75 15.34
N GLY A 179 -16.07 -15.10 16.22
CA GLY A 179 -15.54 -15.67 17.43
C GLY A 179 -14.25 -16.47 17.25
N LYS A 180 -13.60 -16.75 18.38
CA LYS A 180 -12.50 -17.70 18.50
C LYS A 180 -13.05 -19.13 18.56
N VAL A 181 -12.39 -20.08 17.90
CA VAL A 181 -12.74 -21.51 18.04
C VAL A 181 -12.53 -21.94 19.49
N PRO A 182 -13.54 -22.49 20.20
CA PRO A 182 -13.29 -23.17 21.46
C PRO A 182 -12.40 -24.38 21.19
N LYS A 183 -11.42 -24.62 22.06
CA LYS A 183 -10.62 -25.85 22.00
C LYS A 183 -11.58 -27.04 22.16
N MET A 184 -11.55 -27.97 21.21
CA MET A 184 -12.06 -29.31 21.47
C MET A 184 -10.99 -30.00 22.32
N ASN A 185 -11.33 -30.26 23.58
CA ASN A 185 -10.57 -31.15 24.45
C ASN A 185 -10.72 -32.60 23.99
#